data_AF-A0A383ERR0-F1
#
_entry.id   AF-A0A383ERR0-F1
#
_cell.length_a   1.000
_cell.length_b   1.000
_cell.length_c   1.000
_cell.angle_alpha   90.00
_cell.angle_beta   90.00
_cell.angle_gamma   90.00
#
_symmetry.space_group_name_H-M   'P 1'
#
loop_
_entity.id
_entity.type
_entity.pdbx_description
1 polymer ?
#
loop_
_entity_poly.entity_id
_entity_poly.type
_entity_poly.pdbx_seq_one_letter_code
_entity_poly.pdbx_strand_id
1 'polypeptide(L)'
;GAPRLTFLDATAIATRLMGDGIATNMFMLGYAYQRGLVPVSSIGIERAIELNGIAVESNIETFRWGRRAVIDLKAVTAVAHGESSSSAQQPETLNELIDARANDLTLYQDADYAARYRRLVERACQAEGTLAGGFAGFGSAVARYGYKLMAYKDEYEVARLYSDGDFMKSVSQAFEGPFRLEVYLAPPLFARRDRYTGLPEKRAYGSWMLRVMKTLSRLRWLRGTAFDP
;
A
#
# COMPACT_ATOMS: atom_id res chain seq x y z
N GLY A 1 -21.72 -4.17 -28.80
CA GLY A 1 -20.36 -4.70 -28.67
C GLY A 1 -20.23 -5.41 -27.34
N ALA A 2 -19.63 -6.60 -27.29
CA ALA A 2 -19.44 -7.32 -26.04
C ALA A 2 -18.62 -6.48 -25.03
N PRO A 3 -18.91 -6.56 -23.72
CA PRO A 3 -18.18 -5.78 -22.72
C PRO A 3 -16.70 -6.17 -22.76
N ARG A 4 -15.83 -5.25 -23.19
CA ARG A 4 -14.36 -5.43 -23.21
C ARG A 4 -13.72 -5.25 -21.82
N LEU A 5 -14.53 -5.08 -20.78
CA LEU A 5 -14.09 -4.75 -19.44
C LEU A 5 -14.37 -5.92 -18.50
N THR A 6 -13.34 -6.34 -17.77
CA THR A 6 -13.44 -7.37 -16.75
C THR A 6 -12.83 -6.82 -15.47
N PHE A 7 -13.61 -6.80 -14.39
CA PHE A 7 -13.14 -6.40 -13.08
C PHE A 7 -12.63 -7.62 -12.34
N LEU A 8 -11.43 -7.50 -11.77
CA LEU A 8 -10.76 -8.57 -11.04
C LEU A 8 -9.93 -7.92 -9.94
N ASP A 9 -10.12 -8.38 -8.69
CA ASP A 9 -9.25 -7.99 -7.58
C ASP A 9 -7.96 -8.81 -7.62
N ALA A 10 -7.17 -8.57 -8.68
CA ALA A 10 -5.94 -9.30 -8.95
C ALA A 10 -4.92 -9.13 -7.83
N THR A 11 -4.89 -7.95 -7.17
CA THR A 11 -4.01 -7.69 -6.05
C THR A 11 -4.34 -8.59 -4.87
N ALA A 12 -5.61 -8.66 -4.47
CA ALA A 12 -6.00 -9.53 -3.36
C ALA A 12 -5.73 -11.01 -3.67
N ILE A 13 -6.08 -11.48 -4.88
CA ILE A 13 -5.89 -12.87 -5.27
C ILE A 13 -4.39 -13.23 -5.32
N ALA A 14 -3.58 -12.43 -6.01
CA ALA A 14 -2.15 -12.71 -6.17
C ALA A 14 -1.39 -12.62 -4.84
N THR A 15 -1.69 -11.61 -4.01
CA THR A 15 -1.06 -11.47 -2.68
C THR A 15 -1.37 -12.68 -1.80
N ARG A 16 -2.59 -13.21 -1.86
CA ARG A 16 -2.98 -14.35 -1.04
C ARG A 16 -2.42 -15.69 -1.55
N LEU A 17 -2.30 -15.86 -2.86
CA LEU A 17 -1.71 -17.06 -3.45
C LEU A 17 -0.20 -17.12 -3.25
N MET A 18 0.48 -15.97 -3.37
CA MET A 18 1.94 -15.91 -3.48
C MET A 18 2.62 -15.27 -2.26
N GLY A 19 1.85 -14.73 -1.31
CA GLY A 19 2.37 -14.05 -0.12
C GLY A 19 2.90 -12.62 -0.36
N ASP A 20 2.91 -12.14 -1.60
CA ASP A 20 3.47 -10.84 -1.99
C ASP A 20 2.60 -10.12 -3.03
N GLY A 21 2.36 -8.82 -2.82
CA GLY A 21 1.62 -7.95 -3.74
C GLY A 21 2.34 -7.70 -5.08
N ILE A 22 3.66 -7.91 -5.16
CA ILE A 22 4.42 -7.83 -6.42
C ILE A 22 3.91 -8.86 -7.45
N ALA A 23 3.35 -9.98 -6.98
CA ALA A 23 2.75 -11.02 -7.81
C ALA A 23 1.60 -10.51 -8.71
N THR A 24 0.95 -9.39 -8.34
CA THR A 24 -0.19 -8.83 -9.09
C THR A 24 0.11 -8.65 -10.58
N ASN A 25 1.29 -8.12 -10.91
CA ASN A 25 1.66 -7.83 -12.30
C ASN A 25 1.77 -9.10 -13.13
N MET A 26 2.41 -10.13 -12.56
CA MET A 26 2.62 -11.41 -13.23
C MET A 26 1.32 -12.20 -13.35
N PHE A 27 0.45 -12.11 -12.34
CA PHE A 27 -0.89 -12.68 -12.38
C PHE A 27 -1.75 -12.02 -13.47
N MET A 28 -1.74 -10.68 -13.53
CA MET A 28 -2.42 -9.94 -14.59
C MET A 28 -1.88 -10.26 -15.98
N LEU A 29 -0.56 -10.45 -16.12
CA LEU A 29 0.05 -10.90 -17.39
C LEU A 29 -0.47 -12.28 -17.80
N GLY A 30 -0.55 -13.22 -16.85
CA GLY A 30 -1.13 -14.55 -17.08
C GLY A 30 -2.59 -14.49 -17.50
N TYR A 31 -3.38 -13.66 -16.82
CA TYR A 31 -4.79 -13.44 -17.13
C TYR A 31 -4.98 -12.85 -18.54
N ALA A 32 -4.21 -11.80 -18.86
CA ALA A 32 -4.24 -11.16 -20.17
C ALA A 32 -3.80 -12.11 -21.30
N TYR A 33 -2.74 -12.90 -21.07
CA TYR A 33 -2.28 -13.92 -22.00
C TYR A 33 -3.37 -14.96 -22.28
N GLN A 34 -4.01 -15.50 -21.24
CA GLN A 34 -5.05 -16.53 -21.42
C GLN A 34 -6.30 -15.98 -22.12
N ARG A 35 -6.55 -14.67 -22.05
CA ARG A 35 -7.58 -13.97 -22.82
C ARG A 35 -7.18 -13.64 -24.27
N GLY A 36 -5.95 -13.97 -24.69
CA GLY A 36 -5.45 -13.68 -26.03
C GLY A 36 -5.06 -12.22 -26.27
N LEU A 37 -4.84 -11.44 -25.19
CA LEU A 37 -4.49 -10.02 -25.28
C LEU A 37 -2.98 -9.78 -25.46
N VAL A 38 -2.17 -10.82 -25.32
CA VAL A 38 -0.70 -10.77 -25.35
C VAL A 38 -0.20 -11.59 -26.54
N PRO A 39 0.41 -10.98 -27.57
CA PRO A 39 0.75 -11.64 -28.83
C PRO A 39 2.13 -12.32 -28.80
N VAL A 40 2.43 -13.06 -27.73
CA VAL A 40 3.66 -13.88 -27.61
C VAL A 40 3.30 -15.22 -27.00
N SER A 41 4.10 -16.26 -27.20
CA SER A 41 3.82 -17.60 -26.65
C SER A 41 4.05 -17.65 -25.14
N SER A 42 3.30 -18.51 -24.43
CA SER A 42 3.55 -18.78 -23.00
C SER A 42 4.98 -19.24 -22.73
N ILE A 43 5.54 -20.08 -23.60
CA ILE A 43 6.94 -20.52 -23.51
C ILE A 43 7.89 -19.32 -23.61
N GLY A 44 7.61 -18.35 -24.50
CA GLY A 44 8.42 -17.14 -24.63
C GLY A 44 8.34 -16.25 -23.38
N ILE A 45 7.17 -16.14 -22.76
CA ILE A 45 6.99 -15.40 -21.50
C ILE A 45 7.74 -16.11 -20.36
N GLU A 46 7.53 -17.42 -20.18
CA GLU A 46 8.22 -18.20 -19.15
C GLU A 46 9.74 -18.13 -19.32
N ARG A 47 10.25 -18.20 -20.56
CA ARG A 47 11.68 -18.03 -20.85
C ARG A 47 12.18 -16.61 -20.55
N ALA A 48 11.40 -15.58 -20.81
CA ALA A 48 11.76 -14.21 -20.45
C ALA A 48 11.86 -14.02 -18.93
N ILE A 49 11.00 -14.69 -18.16
CA ILE A 49 11.06 -14.71 -16.70
C ILE A 49 12.35 -15.40 -16.23
N GLU A 50 12.69 -16.55 -16.81
CA GLU A 50 13.95 -17.25 -16.51
C GLU A 50 15.18 -16.38 -16.80
N LEU A 51 15.18 -15.66 -17.93
CA LEU A 51 16.27 -14.76 -18.30
C LEU A 51 16.39 -13.54 -17.38
N ASN A 52 15.29 -13.08 -16.79
CA ASN A 52 15.33 -11.99 -15.80
C ASN A 52 15.99 -12.42 -14.49
N GLY A 53 15.87 -13.70 -14.11
CA GLY A 53 16.59 -14.32 -12.99
C GLY A 53 16.07 -13.96 -11.59
N ILE A 54 15.09 -13.08 -11.46
CA ILE A 54 14.52 -12.66 -10.17
C ILE A 54 13.28 -13.50 -9.86
N ALA A 55 13.31 -14.21 -8.72
CA ALA A 55 12.18 -15.00 -8.20
C ALA A 55 11.49 -15.87 -9.27
N VAL A 56 12.30 -16.55 -10.10
CA VAL A 56 11.85 -17.19 -11.35
C VAL A 56 10.68 -18.15 -11.13
N GLU A 57 10.79 -19.05 -10.16
CA GLU A 57 9.76 -20.05 -9.86
C GLU A 57 8.44 -19.40 -9.44
N SER A 58 8.48 -18.47 -8.47
CA SER A 58 7.32 -17.69 -8.03
C SER A 58 6.67 -16.93 -9.18
N ASN A 59 7.45 -16.28 -10.04
CA ASN A 59 6.93 -15.52 -11.17
C ASN A 59 6.25 -16.44 -12.21
N ILE A 60 6.85 -17.58 -12.53
CA ILE A 60 6.24 -18.58 -13.43
C ILE A 60 4.94 -19.13 -12.83
N GLU A 61 4.94 -19.45 -11.54
CA GLU A 61 3.75 -19.95 -10.85
C GLU A 61 2.63 -18.91 -10.85
N THR A 62 2.96 -17.66 -10.50
CA THR A 62 2.02 -16.54 -10.50
C THR A 62 1.41 -16.31 -11.89
N PHE A 63 2.23 -16.37 -12.95
CA PHE A 63 1.75 -16.29 -14.34
C PHE A 63 0.76 -17.41 -14.65
N ARG A 64 1.06 -18.64 -14.22
CA ARG A 64 0.17 -19.80 -14.40
C ARG A 64 -1.13 -19.66 -13.60
N TRP A 65 -1.10 -19.12 -12.38
CA TRP A 65 -2.30 -18.80 -11.62
C TRP A 65 -3.20 -17.77 -12.32
N GLY A 66 -2.59 -16.72 -12.89
CA GLY A 66 -3.30 -15.73 -13.71
C GLY A 66 -4.03 -16.37 -14.89
N ARG A 67 -3.38 -17.34 -15.56
CA ARG A 67 -4.01 -18.10 -16.65
C ARG A 67 -5.19 -18.94 -16.16
N ARG A 68 -5.03 -19.67 -15.05
CA ARG A 68 -6.09 -20.50 -14.46
C ARG A 68 -7.32 -19.68 -14.08
N ALA A 69 -7.13 -18.44 -13.61
CA ALA A 69 -8.22 -17.55 -13.20
C ALA A 69 -9.16 -17.13 -14.34
N VAL A 70 -8.74 -17.26 -15.61
CA VAL A 70 -9.64 -17.07 -16.76
C VAL A 70 -10.57 -18.28 -16.95
N ILE A 71 -10.10 -19.48 -16.60
CA ILE A 71 -10.84 -20.74 -16.77
C ILE A 71 -11.81 -20.92 -15.60
N ASP A 72 -11.32 -20.81 -14.37
CA ASP A 72 -12.13 -20.95 -13.15
C ASP A 72 -11.67 -19.99 -12.07
N LEU A 73 -12.25 -18.78 -12.07
CA LEU A 73 -11.95 -17.78 -11.07
C LEU A 73 -12.39 -18.23 -9.67
N LYS A 74 -13.49 -18.99 -9.54
CA LYS A 74 -14.01 -19.41 -8.23
C LYS A 74 -13.07 -20.41 -7.56
N ALA A 75 -12.53 -21.36 -8.30
CA ALA A 75 -11.54 -22.29 -7.77
C ALA A 75 -10.26 -21.57 -7.35
N VAL A 76 -9.78 -20.63 -8.17
CA VAL A 76 -8.59 -19.84 -7.84
C VAL A 76 -8.81 -18.98 -6.60
N THR A 77 -9.96 -18.31 -6.47
CA THR A 77 -10.27 -17.51 -5.29
C THR A 77 -10.46 -18.38 -4.05
N ALA A 78 -11.05 -19.57 -4.16
CA ALA A 78 -11.18 -20.50 -3.05
C ALA A 78 -9.80 -20.93 -2.50
N VAL A 79 -8.86 -21.25 -3.39
CA VAL A 79 -7.47 -21.54 -3.01
C VAL A 79 -6.80 -20.32 -2.37
N ALA A 80 -7.01 -19.13 -2.92
CA ALA A 80 -6.44 -17.90 -2.39
C ALA A 80 -7.01 -17.52 -1.01
N HIS A 81 -8.30 -17.74 -0.76
CA HIS A 81 -8.93 -17.26 0.47
C HIS A 81 -8.73 -18.19 1.67
N GLY A 82 -8.53 -19.50 1.45
CA GLY A 82 -8.62 -20.50 2.52
C GLY A 82 -9.98 -20.46 3.25
N GLU A 83 -10.23 -21.35 4.20
CA GLU A 83 -11.48 -21.36 4.98
C GLU A 83 -11.62 -20.18 5.96
N SER A 84 -10.63 -19.30 6.06
CA SER A 84 -10.64 -18.24 7.07
C SER A 84 -9.93 -17.01 6.56
N SER A 85 -10.70 -16.04 6.08
CA SER A 85 -10.17 -14.70 5.90
C SER A 85 -11.26 -13.66 6.08
N SER A 86 -11.44 -13.28 7.35
CA SER A 86 -12.02 -12.01 7.75
C SER A 86 -11.31 -10.89 6.99
N SER A 87 -11.99 -10.29 6.01
CA SER A 87 -11.62 -9.01 5.45
C SER A 87 -11.41 -8.03 6.61
N ALA A 88 -10.28 -7.33 6.64
CA ALA A 88 -10.10 -6.19 7.53
C ALA A 88 -11.35 -5.31 7.40
N GLN A 89 -12.16 -5.27 8.46
CA GLN A 89 -13.47 -4.62 8.45
C GLN A 89 -13.28 -3.17 8.03
N GLN A 90 -13.74 -2.85 6.83
CA GLN A 90 -13.86 -1.45 6.45
C GLN A 90 -14.88 -0.82 7.40
N PRO A 91 -14.65 0.42 7.87
CA PRO A 91 -15.61 1.11 8.72
C PRO A 91 -16.98 1.09 8.03
N GLU A 92 -17.97 0.48 8.69
CA GLU A 92 -19.30 0.29 8.13
C GLU A 92 -20.10 1.59 8.24
N THR A 93 -19.75 2.44 9.20
CA THR A 93 -20.42 3.72 9.46
C THR A 93 -19.50 4.93 9.32
N LEU A 94 -20.10 6.11 9.09
CA LEU A 94 -19.36 7.37 9.04
C LEU A 94 -18.65 7.68 10.37
N ASN A 95 -19.29 7.36 11.50
CA ASN A 95 -18.69 7.57 12.82
C ASN A 95 -17.47 6.68 13.03
N GLU A 96 -17.57 5.39 12.69
CA GLU A 96 -16.40 4.49 12.73
C GLU A 96 -15.27 4.98 11.83
N LEU A 97 -15.59 5.51 10.64
CA LEU A 97 -14.58 6.11 9.76
C LEU A 97 -13.91 7.31 10.43
N ILE A 98 -14.69 8.22 11.03
CA ILE A 98 -14.16 9.40 11.71
C ILE A 98 -13.27 8.99 12.89
N ASP A 99 -13.71 8.02 13.69
CA ASP A 99 -12.97 7.54 14.86
C ASP A 99 -11.68 6.85 14.47
N ALA A 100 -11.71 5.95 13.47
CA ALA A 100 -10.52 5.32 12.92
C ALA A 100 -9.52 6.37 12.43
N ARG A 101 -9.97 7.37 11.65
CA ARG A 101 -9.09 8.43 11.14
C ARG A 101 -8.56 9.36 12.23
N ALA A 102 -9.36 9.67 13.24
CA ALA A 102 -8.89 10.47 14.36
C ALA A 102 -7.83 9.73 15.18
N ASN A 103 -7.98 8.41 15.38
CA ASN A 103 -6.97 7.59 16.03
C ASN A 103 -5.67 7.55 15.21
N ASP A 104 -5.77 7.32 13.89
CA ASP A 104 -4.64 7.37 12.96
C ASP A 104 -3.91 8.73 13.06
N LEU A 105 -4.65 9.85 13.02
CA LEU A 105 -4.09 11.20 13.09
C LEU A 105 -3.44 11.52 14.45
N THR A 106 -3.93 10.92 15.53
CA THR A 106 -3.33 11.05 16.86
C THR A 106 -1.98 10.34 16.91
N LEU A 107 -1.87 9.17 16.28
CA LEU A 107 -0.59 8.46 16.13
C LEU A 107 0.35 9.17 15.15
N TYR A 108 -0.20 9.77 14.10
CA TYR A 108 0.54 10.52 13.09
C TYR A 108 1.21 11.78 13.67
N GLN A 109 0.49 12.54 14.51
CA GLN A 109 0.98 13.79 15.09
C GLN A 109 0.64 13.84 16.59
N ASP A 110 -0.60 14.21 16.92
CA ASP A 110 -1.10 14.39 18.28
C ASP A 110 -2.64 14.50 18.30
N ALA A 111 -3.20 14.60 19.51
CA ALA A 111 -4.65 14.71 19.73
C ALA A 111 -5.25 16.02 19.18
N ASP A 112 -4.49 17.12 19.16
CA ASP A 112 -4.97 18.41 18.64
C ASP A 112 -5.13 18.38 17.12
N TYR A 113 -4.22 17.69 16.43
CA TYR A 113 -4.28 17.44 14.99
C TYR A 113 -5.47 16.56 14.62
N ALA A 114 -5.73 15.50 15.39
CA ALA A 114 -6.93 14.67 15.25
C ALA A 114 -8.22 15.48 15.51
N ALA A 115 -8.22 16.35 16.52
CA ALA A 115 -9.35 17.23 16.80
C ALA A 115 -9.62 18.23 15.66
N ARG A 116 -8.58 18.72 14.98
CA ARG A 116 -8.73 19.56 13.78
C ARG A 116 -9.46 18.82 12.66
N TYR A 117 -9.14 17.54 12.44
CA TYR A 117 -9.84 16.70 11.48
C TYR A 117 -11.32 16.51 11.87
N ARG A 118 -11.61 16.18 13.13
CA ARG A 118 -13.00 16.02 13.61
C ARG A 118 -13.82 17.29 13.37
N ARG A 119 -13.27 18.46 13.72
CA ARG A 119 -13.93 19.77 13.47
C ARG A 119 -14.19 20.02 11.98
N LEU A 120 -13.29 19.59 11.09
CA LEU A 120 -13.48 19.73 9.64
C LEU A 120 -14.66 18.89 9.15
N VAL A 121 -14.73 17.63 9.57
CA VAL A 121 -15.83 16.72 9.19
C VAL A 121 -17.16 17.17 9.79
N GLU A 122 -17.15 17.59 11.05
CA GLU A 122 -18.34 18.10 11.72
C GLU A 122 -18.93 19.32 10.99
N ARG A 123 -18.08 20.29 10.60
CA ARG A 123 -18.51 21.44 9.80
C ARG A 123 -19.11 21.02 8.46
N ALA A 124 -18.57 19.99 7.82
CA ALA A 124 -19.11 19.48 6.57
C ALA A 124 -20.48 18.81 6.76
N CYS A 125 -20.65 18.01 7.80
CA CYS A 125 -21.93 17.39 8.15
C CYS A 125 -23.00 18.45 8.51
N GLN A 126 -22.63 19.50 9.25
CA GLN A 126 -23.54 20.60 9.58
C GLN A 126 -23.96 21.38 8.31
N ALA A 127 -23.02 21.67 7.42
CA ALA A 127 -23.31 22.32 6.14
C ALA A 127 -24.21 21.44 5.26
N GLU A 128 -23.98 20.13 5.23
CA GLU A 128 -24.84 19.17 4.52
C GLU A 128 -26.27 19.21 5.06
N GLY A 129 -26.44 19.11 6.39
CA GLY A 129 -27.77 19.14 7.01
C GLY A 129 -28.55 20.44 6.81
N THR A 130 -27.85 21.57 6.63
CA THR A 130 -28.47 22.90 6.52
C THR A 130 -28.65 23.40 5.08
N LEU A 131 -27.75 23.05 4.17
CA LEU A 131 -27.69 23.64 2.82
C LEU A 131 -27.93 22.63 1.69
N ALA A 132 -27.84 21.33 1.95
CA ALA A 132 -27.79 20.34 0.87
C ALA A 132 -29.16 19.99 0.28
N GLY A 133 -30.29 20.51 0.77
CA GLY A 133 -31.60 20.35 0.12
C GLY A 133 -32.00 18.90 -0.20
N GLY A 134 -31.54 17.91 0.60
CA GLY A 134 -31.79 16.48 0.39
C GLY A 134 -30.63 15.71 -0.27
N PHE A 135 -29.56 16.37 -0.70
CA PHE A 135 -28.31 15.70 -1.11
C PHE A 135 -27.52 15.23 0.13
N ALA A 136 -26.97 14.01 0.08
CA ALA A 136 -26.22 13.40 1.17
C ALA A 136 -24.84 12.92 0.71
N GLY A 137 -23.89 12.83 1.64
CA GLY A 137 -22.58 12.21 1.42
C GLY A 137 -21.40 13.17 1.23
N PHE A 138 -21.63 14.49 1.30
CA PHE A 138 -20.56 15.49 1.39
C PHE A 138 -19.73 15.30 2.68
N GLY A 139 -20.36 15.09 3.84
CA GLY A 139 -19.67 14.78 5.10
C GLY A 139 -18.80 13.52 4.98
N SER A 140 -19.33 12.47 4.35
CA SER A 140 -18.59 11.24 4.06
C SER A 140 -17.41 11.45 3.11
N ALA A 141 -17.57 12.30 2.09
CA ALA A 141 -16.48 12.66 1.18
C ALA A 141 -15.39 13.44 1.94
N VAL A 142 -15.77 14.44 2.75
CA VAL A 142 -14.82 15.22 3.55
C VAL A 142 -14.09 14.33 4.55
N ALA A 143 -14.76 13.38 5.21
CA ALA A 143 -14.11 12.40 6.07
C ALA A 143 -13.03 11.59 5.33
N ARG A 144 -13.34 11.07 4.13
CA ARG A 144 -12.39 10.26 3.35
C ARG A 144 -11.21 11.07 2.81
N TYR A 145 -11.49 12.23 2.22
CA TYR A 145 -10.47 12.98 1.46
C TYR A 145 -9.75 14.02 2.33
N GLY A 146 -10.41 14.60 3.32
CA GLY A 146 -9.77 15.48 4.30
C GLY A 146 -8.65 14.77 5.06
N TYR A 147 -8.89 13.51 5.46
CA TYR A 147 -7.84 12.67 6.04
C TYR A 147 -6.62 12.52 5.12
N LYS A 148 -6.83 12.23 3.83
CA LYS A 148 -5.73 12.04 2.86
C LYS A 148 -4.85 13.29 2.72
N LEU A 149 -5.45 14.47 2.83
CA LEU A 149 -4.72 15.74 2.78
C LEU A 149 -3.93 16.00 4.07
N MET A 150 -4.43 15.52 5.20
CA MET A 150 -3.80 15.73 6.50
C MET A 150 -2.71 14.71 6.83
N ALA A 151 -2.85 13.47 6.34
CA ALA A 151 -1.95 12.36 6.61
C ALA A 151 -1.12 12.00 5.37
N TYR A 152 -0.34 12.97 4.88
CA TYR A 152 0.65 12.68 3.84
C TYR A 152 1.85 11.94 4.44
N LYS A 153 2.47 11.07 3.64
CA LYS A 153 3.53 10.16 4.09
C LYS A 153 4.88 10.87 4.07
N ASP A 154 5.13 11.68 5.10
CA ASP A 154 6.40 12.36 5.32
C ASP A 154 7.45 11.45 5.98
N GLU A 155 8.63 12.00 6.23
CA GLU A 155 9.78 11.31 6.78
C GLU A 155 9.50 10.72 8.17
N TYR A 156 8.78 11.45 9.04
CA TYR A 156 8.44 10.96 10.38
C TYR A 156 7.43 9.83 10.35
N GLU A 157 6.44 9.90 9.47
CA GLU A 157 5.43 8.85 9.33
C GLU A 157 6.03 7.60 8.68
N VAL A 158 6.88 7.75 7.66
CA VAL A 158 7.70 6.63 7.16
C VAL A 158 8.49 6.01 8.29
N ALA A 159 9.16 6.84 9.11
CA ALA A 159 9.96 6.36 10.21
C ALA A 159 9.12 5.63 11.27
N ARG A 160 7.91 6.11 11.58
CA ARG A 160 6.95 5.48 12.48
C ARG A 160 6.54 4.10 11.96
N LEU A 161 6.13 4.00 10.70
CA LEU A 161 5.70 2.75 10.06
C LEU A 161 6.80 1.70 9.96
N TYR A 162 8.07 2.10 9.95
CA TYR A 162 9.20 1.16 9.98
C TYR A 162 9.60 0.75 11.42
N SER A 163 9.14 1.48 12.44
CA SER A 163 9.62 1.34 13.83
C SER A 163 8.54 0.99 14.86
N ASP A 164 7.26 1.02 14.48
CA ASP A 164 6.11 0.61 15.30
C ASP A 164 6.01 -0.91 15.51
N GLY A 165 6.79 -1.68 14.75
CA GLY A 165 6.99 -3.12 14.91
C GLY A 165 6.12 -3.97 14.01
N ASP A 166 5.03 -3.42 13.48
CA ASP A 166 4.15 -4.14 12.54
C ASP A 166 4.87 -4.42 11.22
N PHE A 167 5.73 -3.50 10.76
CA PHE A 167 6.63 -3.76 9.64
C PHE A 167 7.51 -5.01 9.88
N MET A 168 8.20 -5.10 11.03
CA MET A 168 9.07 -6.25 11.32
C MET A 168 8.28 -7.55 11.47
N LYS A 169 7.05 -7.51 12.02
CA LYS A 169 6.16 -8.68 12.05
C LYS A 169 5.83 -9.13 10.63
N SER A 170 5.46 -8.21 9.74
CA SER A 170 5.15 -8.54 8.35
C SER A 170 6.35 -9.15 7.62
N VAL A 171 7.56 -8.61 7.83
CA VAL A 171 8.81 -9.18 7.27
C VAL A 171 9.05 -10.59 7.79
N SER A 172 8.88 -10.82 9.09
CA SER A 172 9.07 -12.17 9.67
C SER A 172 8.00 -13.20 9.25
N GLN A 173 6.83 -12.74 8.84
CA GLN A 173 5.76 -13.60 8.31
C GLN A 173 5.96 -13.91 6.83
N ALA A 174 6.53 -12.97 6.07
CA ALA A 174 6.73 -13.11 4.63
C ALA A 174 8.01 -13.89 4.26
N PHE A 175 9.03 -13.87 5.12
CA PHE A 175 10.33 -14.48 4.82
C PHE A 175 10.72 -15.52 5.88
N GLU A 176 11.05 -16.72 5.43
CA GLU A 176 11.61 -17.79 6.27
C GLU A 176 13.14 -17.73 6.32
N GLY A 177 13.74 -18.14 7.44
CA GLY A 177 15.19 -18.23 7.62
C GLY A 177 15.88 -16.90 7.97
N PRO A 178 17.24 -16.88 7.96
CA PRO A 178 18.00 -15.68 8.30
C PRO A 178 17.94 -14.67 7.15
N PHE A 179 17.43 -13.47 7.43
CA PHE A 179 17.39 -12.37 6.47
C PHE A 179 18.21 -11.17 6.94
N ARG A 180 18.65 -10.36 5.97
CA ARG A 180 19.31 -9.08 6.20
C ARG A 180 18.47 -7.97 5.61
N LEU A 181 18.06 -7.03 6.46
CA LEU A 181 17.30 -5.86 6.01
C LEU A 181 18.23 -4.73 5.61
N GLU A 182 18.05 -4.23 4.39
CA GLU A 182 18.70 -3.02 3.88
C GLU A 182 17.65 -2.03 3.39
N VAL A 183 17.74 -0.78 3.87
CA VAL A 183 16.84 0.31 3.51
C VAL A 183 17.58 1.23 2.53
N TYR A 184 17.01 1.44 1.36
CA TYR A 184 17.57 2.34 0.34
C TYR A 184 17.04 3.75 0.53
N LEU A 185 17.91 4.67 0.92
CA LEU A 185 17.56 6.07 1.21
C LEU A 185 18.52 7.01 0.49
N ALA A 186 18.03 8.20 0.16
CA ALA A 186 18.84 9.34 -0.28
C ALA A 186 18.58 10.51 0.70
N PRO A 187 19.21 10.52 1.89
CA PRO A 187 18.93 11.53 2.91
C PRO A 187 19.24 12.94 2.36
N PRO A 188 18.31 13.90 2.38
CA PRO A 188 18.46 15.16 1.67
C PRO A 188 19.69 15.97 2.10
N LEU A 189 20.10 15.88 3.37
CA LEU A 189 21.26 16.61 3.91
C LEU A 189 22.62 15.99 3.54
N PHE A 190 22.67 14.71 3.19
CA PHE A 190 23.93 13.96 3.05
C PHE A 190 24.05 13.17 1.74
N ALA A 191 22.97 13.09 0.95
CA ALA A 191 22.98 12.38 -0.30
C ALA A 191 23.91 13.08 -1.28
N ARG A 192 24.93 12.34 -1.76
CA ARG A 192 25.66 12.75 -2.95
C ARG A 192 24.70 12.83 -4.11
N ARG A 193 24.93 13.79 -5.00
CA ARG A 193 24.21 13.88 -6.26
C ARG A 193 24.97 13.11 -7.31
N ASP A 194 24.24 12.33 -8.09
CA ASP A 194 24.75 11.63 -9.24
C ASP A 194 25.30 12.66 -10.24
N ARG A 195 26.51 12.41 -10.75
CA ARG A 195 27.24 13.37 -11.59
C ARG A 195 26.61 13.57 -12.97
N TYR A 196 25.83 12.61 -13.45
CA TYR A 196 25.23 12.63 -14.79
C TYR A 196 23.78 13.11 -14.75
N THR A 197 23.02 12.70 -13.75
CA THR A 197 21.58 13.01 -13.62
C THR A 197 21.31 14.18 -12.66
N GLY A 198 22.26 14.52 -11.79
CA GLY A 198 22.11 15.57 -10.77
C GLY A 198 21.17 15.21 -9.62
N LEU A 199 20.57 14.02 -9.63
CA LEU A 199 19.61 13.56 -8.63
C LEU A 199 20.33 12.99 -7.39
N PRO A 200 19.71 13.05 -6.19
CA PRO A 200 20.24 12.39 -5.00
C PRO A 200 20.42 10.87 -5.20
N GLU A 201 21.62 10.36 -4.94
CA GLU A 201 21.93 8.93 -5.03
C GLU A 201 21.31 8.16 -3.86
N LYS A 202 20.54 7.11 -4.18
CA LYS A 202 20.05 6.15 -3.18
C LYS A 202 21.19 5.24 -2.73
N ARG A 203 21.36 5.10 -1.42
CA ARG A 203 22.37 4.23 -0.80
C ARG A 203 21.69 3.23 0.12
N ALA A 204 22.25 2.03 0.17
CA ALA A 204 21.79 0.98 1.07
C ALA A 204 22.29 1.25 2.50
N TYR A 205 21.38 1.25 3.45
CA TYR A 205 21.67 1.33 4.88
C TYR A 205 21.21 0.04 5.55
N GLY A 206 22.10 -0.60 6.32
CA GLY A 206 21.77 -1.84 7.02
C GLY A 206 20.73 -1.65 8.13
N SER A 207 20.43 -2.73 8.85
CA SER A 207 19.33 -2.80 9.83
C SER A 207 19.45 -1.82 11.02
N TRP A 208 20.62 -1.22 11.25
CA TRP A 208 20.80 -0.14 12.23
C TRP A 208 19.92 1.08 11.93
N MET A 209 19.55 1.29 10.66
CA MET A 209 18.69 2.39 10.22
C MET A 209 17.30 2.33 10.88
N LEU A 210 16.79 1.14 11.23
CA LEU A 210 15.52 1.04 11.96
C LEU A 210 15.56 1.74 13.33
N ARG A 211 16.74 1.78 13.98
CA ARG A 211 16.91 2.51 15.26
C ARG A 211 16.89 4.03 15.03
N VAL A 212 17.45 4.48 13.91
CA VAL A 212 17.37 5.89 13.50
C VAL A 212 15.92 6.26 13.21
N MET A 213 15.19 5.44 12.44
CA MET A 213 13.77 5.64 12.17
C MET A 213 12.95 5.70 13.46
N LYS A 214 13.23 4.83 14.44
CA LYS A 214 12.59 4.90 15.76
C LYS A 214 12.85 6.20 16.51
N THR A 215 14.02 6.81 16.30
CA THR A 215 14.36 8.10 16.91
C THR A 215 13.66 9.22 16.16
N LEU A 216 13.71 9.19 14.83
CA LEU A 216 13.08 10.17 13.95
C LEU A 216 11.56 10.22 14.16
N SER A 217 10.89 9.07 14.32
CA SER A 217 9.44 9.03 14.56
C SER A 217 8.99 9.72 15.85
N ARG A 218 9.90 9.87 16.83
CA ARG A 218 9.65 10.63 18.08
C ARG A 218 9.83 12.13 17.90
N LEU A 219 10.50 12.56 16.83
CA LEU A 219 10.73 13.96 16.49
C LEU A 219 9.59 14.54 15.62
N ARG A 220 8.48 13.81 15.44
CA ARG A 220 7.30 14.27 14.68
C ARG A 220 6.72 15.61 15.14
N TRP A 221 6.99 16.03 16.39
CA TRP A 221 6.59 17.35 16.90
C TRP A 221 7.32 18.51 16.20
N LEU A 222 8.42 18.25 15.48
CA LEU A 222 9.11 19.25 14.65
C LEU A 222 8.32 19.60 13.38
N ARG A 223 7.37 18.77 12.96
CA ARG A 223 6.56 18.98 11.76
C ARG A 223 5.87 20.34 11.79
N GLY A 224 6.06 21.15 10.74
CA GLY A 224 5.46 22.47 10.61
C GLY A 224 6.04 23.52 11.56
N THR A 225 7.22 23.25 12.14
CA THR A 225 7.98 24.22 12.94
C THR A 225 9.12 24.83 12.13
N ALA A 226 9.82 25.83 12.66
CA ALA A 226 10.97 26.44 11.97
C ALA A 226 12.11 25.46 11.65
N PHE A 227 12.18 24.33 12.37
CA PHE A 227 13.18 23.28 12.12
C PHE A 227 12.75 22.28 11.02
N ASP A 228 11.49 22.33 10.59
CA ASP A 228 10.94 21.50 9.52
C ASP A 228 9.64 22.14 8.94
N PRO A 229 9.78 23.12 8.02
CA PRO A 229 8.68 23.95 7.51
C PRO A 229 7.81 23.32 6.42
#